data_AF-A0A835DHV5-F1
#
_entry.id   AF-A0A835DHV5-F1
#
_cell.length_a   1.000
_cell.length_b   1.000
_cell.length_c   1.000
_cell.angle_alpha   90.00
_cell.angle_beta   90.00
_cell.angle_gamma   90.00
#
_symmetry.space_group_name_H-M   'P 1'
#
loop_
_entity.id
_entity.type
_entity.pdbx_description
1 polymer ?
#
loop_
_entity_poly.entity_id
_entity_poly.type
_entity_poly.pdbx_seq_one_letter_code
_entity_poly.pdbx_strand_id
1 'polypeptide(L)'
;MGIGSSKQSEENSPEKQIFILSGQSNMAGRGGVTSHKKWDGIVPPECQPHPSILRFSSTLQWEEAHEPLHADIDSKKVCGVGPGLPFANAVRARGSNPGVVGLVPCAVGGTAIKEWVRGKHLYDDMVKRARASVMEGGKIRALLWYQGESDTSSQHDADTYKVNMARLIADVRADLGSPLLPVIQVAIASGDGRFMEKIREAQQGLDIPNVVCVDAQGLELKEDKLHLTTEAQVLLARSAELVDRSGFLEKNIFILAGQSNMAGRGGVFNETWDGIVPPECHPNPSILRFSAGLEWEEAREPLHSDIDLNKTCGIGPGMAFANAVIDMDSSIGVVGLVPCAIGGTKISEWARGTRLYNELVRRAELSLKEGGTIRAILWYQGESDTVSREDAESYKGNMEKLVLDLRADLRSTMLPIIQVAIASGQGHFIEKVREAQLGMGIYLPYVMCVDAKGLQLEEDRLHLGTVAQVRLGEMLADAFLKTLQSPISNNAPRRSF
;
A
#
# COMPACT_ATOMS: atom_id res chain seq x y z
N MET A 1 10.92 54.93 -13.75
CA MET A 1 9.92 53.87 -13.46
C MET A 1 10.59 52.54 -13.68
N GLY A 2 10.93 51.85 -12.60
CA GLY A 2 11.53 50.53 -12.64
C GLY A 2 11.21 49.85 -11.32
N ILE A 3 10.07 49.14 -11.29
CA ILE A 3 9.65 48.36 -10.14
C ILE A 3 10.18 46.96 -10.37
N GLY A 4 11.26 46.62 -9.68
CA GLY A 4 11.74 45.24 -9.56
C GLY A 4 10.77 44.46 -8.68
N SER A 5 10.12 43.47 -9.27
CA SER A 5 9.35 42.45 -8.55
C SER A 5 10.33 41.38 -8.06
N SER A 6 10.66 41.42 -6.77
CA SER A 6 11.30 40.31 -6.08
C SER A 6 10.25 39.22 -5.85
N LYS A 7 10.30 38.14 -6.65
CA LYS A 7 9.69 36.87 -6.25
C LYS A 7 10.46 36.35 -5.04
N GLN A 8 9.89 36.52 -3.85
CA GLN A 8 10.30 35.76 -2.68
C GLN A 8 10.07 34.28 -3.00
N SER A 9 11.14 33.50 -2.85
CA SER A 9 11.11 32.05 -2.82
C SER A 9 10.16 31.60 -1.70
N GLU A 10 9.11 30.85 -2.04
CA GLU A 10 8.33 30.08 -1.08
C GLU A 10 9.30 29.12 -0.37
N GLU A 11 9.61 29.41 0.89
CA GLU A 11 10.30 28.47 1.77
C GLU A 11 9.41 27.22 1.89
N ASN A 12 9.92 26.09 1.38
CA ASN A 12 9.36 24.75 1.56
C ASN A 12 9.24 24.43 3.06
N SER A 13 8.14 24.84 3.68
CA SER A 13 7.78 24.41 5.02
C SER A 13 7.49 22.89 4.97
N PRO A 14 8.03 22.12 5.92
CA PRO A 14 7.88 20.66 5.88
C PRO A 14 6.40 20.25 6.00
N GLU A 15 5.97 19.35 5.12
CA GLU A 15 4.60 18.87 4.99
C GLU A 15 4.07 18.27 6.31
N LYS A 16 2.84 18.65 6.72
CA LYS A 16 2.18 18.13 7.92
C LYS A 16 1.84 16.65 7.77
N GLN A 17 2.30 15.80 8.68
CA GLN A 17 2.01 14.36 8.73
C GLN A 17 0.80 14.09 9.64
N ILE A 18 -0.32 13.67 9.07
CA ILE A 18 -1.61 13.61 9.75
C ILE A 18 -1.96 12.15 10.12
N PHE A 19 -2.38 11.92 11.36
CA PHE A 19 -2.79 10.62 11.88
C PHE A 19 -4.21 10.68 12.42
N ILE A 20 -5.07 9.79 11.94
CA ILE A 20 -6.45 9.67 12.43
C ILE A 20 -6.45 8.77 13.65
N LEU A 21 -7.03 9.24 14.76
CA LEU A 21 -7.12 8.49 16.02
C LEU A 21 -8.58 8.09 16.23
N SER A 22 -8.94 6.84 15.98
CA SER A 22 -10.34 6.40 16.01
C SER A 22 -10.55 5.06 16.72
N GLY A 23 -11.81 4.72 16.97
CA GLY A 23 -12.22 3.57 17.76
C GLY A 23 -13.05 3.97 18.97
N GLN A 24 -12.78 3.38 20.14
CA GLN A 24 -13.57 3.60 21.35
C GLN A 24 -12.77 4.19 22.53
N SER A 25 -13.21 3.94 23.76
CA SER A 25 -12.73 4.62 24.98
C SER A 25 -11.23 4.47 25.23
N ASN A 26 -10.59 3.35 24.88
CA ASN A 26 -9.14 3.21 25.04
C ASN A 26 -8.35 4.03 24.02
N MET A 27 -8.86 4.29 22.80
CA MET A 27 -8.30 5.31 21.90
C MET A 27 -8.61 6.73 22.40
N ALA A 28 -9.86 6.98 22.81
CA ALA A 28 -10.29 8.29 23.28
C ALA A 28 -9.49 8.76 24.50
N GLY A 29 -9.07 7.81 25.34
CA GLY A 29 -8.22 8.02 26.50
C GLY A 29 -9.01 7.99 27.81
N ARG A 30 -8.54 7.15 28.74
CA ARG A 30 -9.11 6.99 30.09
C ARG A 30 -8.04 6.85 31.17
N GLY A 31 -6.76 6.93 30.81
CA GLY A 31 -5.65 6.96 31.76
C GLY A 31 -5.82 8.12 32.74
N GLY A 32 -5.62 7.87 34.03
CA GLY A 32 -5.80 8.85 35.09
C GLY A 32 -7.24 9.27 35.40
N VAL A 33 -8.26 8.74 34.70
CA VAL A 33 -9.67 9.04 35.04
C VAL A 33 -10.09 8.22 36.26
N THR A 34 -10.38 8.89 37.36
CA THR A 34 -10.77 8.29 38.63
C THR A 34 -12.23 7.80 38.64
N SER A 35 -12.59 7.01 39.66
CA SER A 35 -13.97 6.53 39.91
C SER A 35 -15.00 7.66 40.04
N HIS A 36 -14.56 8.87 40.41
CA HIS A 36 -15.41 10.08 40.50
C HIS A 36 -15.63 10.76 39.15
N LYS A 37 -15.27 10.12 38.03
CA LYS A 37 -15.33 10.69 36.67
C LYS A 37 -14.56 12.01 36.58
N LYS A 38 -13.34 12.03 37.12
CA LYS A 38 -12.42 13.17 37.02
C LYS A 38 -11.05 12.66 36.60
N TRP A 39 -10.46 13.29 35.60
CA TRP A 39 -9.06 13.07 35.25
C TRP A 39 -8.14 13.68 36.31
N ASP A 40 -7.10 12.95 36.71
CA ASP A 40 -6.11 13.37 37.72
C ASP A 40 -5.21 14.52 37.24
N GLY A 41 -5.15 14.78 35.93
CA GLY A 41 -4.32 15.82 35.32
C GLY A 41 -2.85 15.45 35.20
N ILE A 42 -2.49 14.19 35.42
CA ILE A 42 -1.11 13.71 35.32
C ILE A 42 -0.76 13.49 33.85
N VAL A 43 0.26 14.21 33.37
CA VAL A 43 0.78 14.12 32.00
C VAL A 43 2.22 13.61 32.04
N PRO A 44 2.48 12.36 31.62
CA PRO A 44 3.84 11.82 31.54
C PRO A 44 4.75 12.61 30.59
N PRO A 45 6.09 12.51 30.72
CA PRO A 45 7.04 13.14 29.81
C PRO A 45 6.80 12.82 28.32
N GLU A 46 6.43 11.58 28.02
CA GLU A 46 6.12 11.12 26.66
C GLU A 46 4.87 11.79 26.07
N CYS A 47 3.98 12.31 26.92
CA CYS A 47 2.73 12.95 26.52
C CYS A 47 2.83 14.49 26.52
N GLN A 48 4.02 15.07 26.72
CA GLN A 48 4.18 16.52 26.79
C GLN A 48 3.81 17.19 25.45
N PRO A 49 3.13 18.35 25.49
CA PRO A 49 2.80 19.10 24.29
C PRO A 49 4.06 19.64 23.61
N HIS A 50 3.93 19.97 22.33
CA HIS A 50 5.01 20.57 21.55
C HIS A 50 4.47 21.37 20.37
N PRO A 51 5.08 22.50 19.98
CA PRO A 51 4.56 23.37 18.91
C PRO A 51 4.39 22.68 17.55
N SER A 52 5.22 21.68 17.26
CA SER A 52 5.14 20.87 16.03
C SER A 52 4.19 19.67 16.12
N ILE A 53 3.41 19.53 17.19
CA ILE A 53 2.37 18.49 17.33
C ILE A 53 1.03 19.20 17.51
N LEU A 54 0.18 19.07 16.50
CA LEU A 54 -1.11 19.73 16.43
C LEU A 54 -2.26 18.73 16.61
N ARG A 55 -3.36 19.18 17.15
CA ARG A 55 -4.63 18.46 17.28
C ARG A 55 -5.69 19.17 16.44
N PHE A 56 -6.50 18.41 15.73
CA PHE A 56 -7.62 18.93 14.98
C PHE A 56 -8.87 18.97 15.85
N SER A 57 -9.32 20.16 16.25
CA SER A 57 -10.40 20.36 17.20
C SER A 57 -11.77 19.95 16.66
N SER A 58 -12.79 19.90 17.52
CA SER A 58 -14.19 19.72 17.15
C SER A 58 -14.72 20.80 16.20
N THR A 59 -14.13 22.01 16.24
CA THR A 59 -14.46 23.13 15.34
C THR A 59 -13.69 23.11 14.01
N LEU A 60 -12.97 22.01 13.72
CA LEU A 60 -12.18 21.80 12.51
C LEU A 60 -11.04 22.81 12.35
N GLN A 61 -10.34 23.09 13.45
CA GLN A 61 -9.18 23.98 13.48
C GLN A 61 -7.97 23.24 14.07
N TRP A 62 -6.78 23.54 13.57
CA TRP A 62 -5.53 23.04 14.14
C TRP A 62 -5.12 23.88 15.36
N GLU A 63 -4.82 23.21 16.47
CA GLU A 63 -4.32 23.81 17.72
C GLU A 63 -3.18 22.96 18.31
N GLU A 64 -2.41 23.49 19.27
CA GLU A 64 -1.38 22.69 19.96
C GLU A 64 -2.03 21.49 20.66
N ALA A 65 -1.43 20.30 20.49
CA ALA A 65 -1.98 19.08 21.05
C ALA A 65 -1.72 18.99 22.56
N HIS A 66 -2.79 18.91 23.36
CA HIS A 66 -2.75 18.61 24.79
C HIS A 66 -3.68 17.45 25.14
N GLU A 67 -3.32 16.63 26.13
CA GLU A 67 -4.26 15.68 26.71
C GLU A 67 -5.32 16.41 27.56
N PRO A 68 -6.58 15.90 27.60
CA PRO A 68 -7.09 14.75 26.87
C PRO A 68 -7.46 15.08 25.41
N LEU A 69 -6.88 14.36 24.45
CA LEU A 69 -7.04 14.68 23.01
C LEU A 69 -8.49 14.62 22.50
N HIS A 70 -9.36 13.85 23.15
CA HIS A 70 -10.76 13.65 22.74
C HIS A 70 -11.77 14.44 23.59
N ALA A 71 -11.34 15.39 24.42
CA ALA A 71 -12.21 16.09 25.37
C ALA A 71 -13.44 16.77 24.72
N ASP A 72 -13.29 17.37 23.53
CA ASP A 72 -14.36 18.00 22.76
C ASP A 72 -14.95 17.09 21.66
N ILE A 73 -14.47 15.84 21.57
CA ILE A 73 -14.92 14.83 20.60
C ILE A 73 -15.82 13.80 21.28
N ASP A 74 -15.31 13.10 22.30
CA ASP A 74 -16.06 12.15 23.13
C ASP A 74 -16.74 12.87 24.31
N SER A 75 -17.42 13.98 24.01
CA SER A 75 -17.93 14.99 24.96
C SER A 75 -18.94 14.46 26.00
N LYS A 76 -19.50 13.26 25.79
CA LYS A 76 -20.41 12.60 26.75
C LYS A 76 -19.67 11.87 27.86
N LYS A 77 -18.35 11.75 27.78
CA LYS A 77 -17.51 10.96 28.70
C LYS A 77 -16.32 11.81 29.15
N VAL A 78 -15.86 11.55 30.37
CA VAL A 78 -14.63 12.19 30.87
C VAL A 78 -13.44 11.47 30.27
N CYS A 79 -12.64 12.21 29.51
CA CYS A 79 -11.43 11.71 28.88
C CYS A 79 -10.22 11.93 29.79
N GLY A 80 -9.23 11.07 29.63
CA GLY A 80 -7.89 11.21 30.22
C GLY A 80 -6.85 10.87 29.16
N VAL A 81 -5.69 10.38 29.57
CA VAL A 81 -4.60 10.06 28.64
C VAL A 81 -5.00 8.89 27.72
N GLY A 82 -4.74 9.06 26.42
CA GLY A 82 -4.80 8.02 25.39
C GLY A 82 -3.43 7.79 24.74
N PRO A 83 -3.34 7.01 23.64
CA PRO A 83 -2.06 6.69 23.02
C PRO A 83 -1.57 7.77 22.03
N GLY A 84 -2.38 8.78 21.72
CA GLY A 84 -2.13 9.72 20.61
C GLY A 84 -0.91 10.63 20.78
N LEU A 85 -0.81 11.36 21.90
CA LEU A 85 0.33 12.24 22.17
C LEU A 85 1.66 11.50 22.35
N PRO A 86 1.74 10.38 23.11
CA PRO A 86 2.99 9.62 23.19
C PRO A 86 3.41 9.02 21.85
N PHE A 87 2.47 8.61 21.00
CA PHE A 87 2.76 8.19 19.63
C PHE A 87 3.34 9.36 18.81
N ALA A 88 2.69 10.52 18.84
CA ALA A 88 3.14 11.69 18.08
C ALA A 88 4.52 12.20 18.49
N ASN A 89 4.81 12.25 19.79
CA ASN A 89 6.13 12.62 20.31
C ASN A 89 7.21 11.66 19.83
N ALA A 90 6.90 10.37 19.80
CA ALA A 90 7.84 9.36 19.37
C ALA A 90 8.07 9.38 17.85
N VAL A 91 7.03 9.59 17.04
CA VAL A 91 7.15 9.84 15.59
C VAL A 91 8.02 11.08 15.31
N ARG A 92 7.77 12.19 16.01
CA ARG A 92 8.55 13.44 15.88
C ARG A 92 10.04 13.23 16.18
N ALA A 93 10.38 12.36 17.13
CA ALA A 93 11.77 12.15 17.55
C ALA A 93 12.65 11.39 16.53
N ARG A 94 12.10 10.92 15.41
CA ARG A 94 12.78 9.99 14.48
C ARG A 94 13.70 10.62 13.43
N GLY A 95 13.72 11.94 13.22
CA GLY A 95 14.41 12.51 12.05
C GLY A 95 14.98 13.92 12.20
N SER A 96 15.87 14.27 11.28
CA SER A 96 16.57 15.56 11.20
C SER A 96 15.68 16.73 10.72
N ASN A 97 14.48 16.44 10.22
CA ASN A 97 13.46 17.43 9.85
C ASN A 97 12.05 16.81 9.98
N PRO A 98 11.49 16.70 11.20
CA PRO A 98 10.30 15.86 11.46
C PRO A 98 8.97 16.46 10.96
N GLY A 99 8.99 17.67 10.40
CA GLY A 99 7.76 18.37 10.02
C GLY A 99 6.81 18.59 11.20
N VAL A 100 5.54 18.86 10.86
CA VAL A 100 4.46 19.02 11.84
C VAL A 100 3.68 17.71 11.90
N VAL A 101 3.49 17.14 13.09
CA VAL A 101 2.61 15.97 13.30
C VAL A 101 1.20 16.48 13.63
N GLY A 102 0.21 16.07 12.85
CA GLY A 102 -1.20 16.40 13.07
C GLY A 102 -1.99 15.20 13.59
N LEU A 103 -2.74 15.37 14.66
CA LEU A 103 -3.62 14.35 15.24
C LEU A 103 -5.08 14.71 14.98
N VAL A 104 -5.85 13.77 14.41
CA VAL A 104 -7.28 13.93 14.14
C VAL A 104 -8.07 12.99 15.07
N PRO A 105 -8.45 13.44 16.28
CA PRO A 105 -9.22 12.64 17.22
C PRO A 105 -10.64 12.41 16.72
N CYS A 106 -11.09 11.16 16.70
CA CYS A 106 -12.39 10.73 16.21
C CYS A 106 -13.07 9.68 17.10
N ALA A 107 -12.36 9.07 18.06
CA ALA A 107 -12.88 7.96 18.85
C ALA A 107 -14.06 8.37 19.77
N VAL A 108 -14.99 7.43 19.98
CA VAL A 108 -16.18 7.63 20.82
C VAL A 108 -16.40 6.43 21.76
N GLY A 109 -16.51 6.69 23.06
CA GLY A 109 -16.47 5.63 24.07
C GLY A 109 -17.75 4.80 24.19
N GLY A 110 -17.61 3.47 24.09
CA GLY A 110 -18.68 2.48 24.29
C GLY A 110 -19.44 2.10 23.01
N THR A 111 -18.80 2.25 21.85
CA THR A 111 -19.40 1.97 20.54
C THR A 111 -18.90 0.63 20.00
N ALA A 112 -19.82 -0.20 19.51
CA ALA A 112 -19.49 -1.42 18.77
C ALA A 112 -19.17 -1.10 17.29
N ILE A 113 -18.47 -2.00 16.59
CA ILE A 113 -18.01 -1.73 15.21
C ILE A 113 -19.18 -1.51 14.23
N LYS A 114 -20.37 -2.05 14.52
CA LYS A 114 -21.60 -1.82 13.74
C LYS A 114 -22.07 -0.37 13.71
N GLU A 115 -21.65 0.45 14.68
CA GLU A 115 -21.92 1.90 14.72
C GLU A 115 -20.96 2.70 13.81
N TRP A 116 -19.89 2.05 13.35
CA TRP A 116 -18.85 2.59 12.47
C TRP A 116 -19.01 2.17 11.00
N VAL A 117 -20.17 1.61 10.63
CA VAL A 117 -20.48 1.28 9.24
C VAL A 117 -20.67 2.56 8.42
N ARG A 118 -20.20 2.57 7.17
CA ARG A 118 -20.38 3.68 6.23
C ARG A 118 -21.83 4.17 6.17
N GLY A 119 -22.03 5.49 6.26
CA GLY A 119 -23.35 6.13 6.35
C GLY A 119 -23.94 6.20 7.77
N LYS A 120 -23.22 5.70 8.79
CA LYS A 120 -23.51 5.98 10.20
C LYS A 120 -22.77 7.23 10.64
N HIS A 121 -23.36 7.94 11.59
CA HIS A 121 -22.85 9.21 12.11
C HIS A 121 -21.36 9.17 12.52
N LEU A 122 -20.92 8.14 13.24
CA LEU A 122 -19.53 8.04 13.70
C LEU A 122 -18.53 7.91 12.55
N TYR A 123 -18.86 7.06 11.58
CA TYR A 123 -18.06 6.89 10.37
C TYR A 123 -18.02 8.19 9.55
N ASP A 124 -19.19 8.77 9.28
CA ASP A 124 -19.31 9.96 8.43
C ASP A 124 -18.57 11.15 9.05
N ASP A 125 -18.63 11.30 10.38
CA ASP A 125 -17.87 12.32 11.11
C ASP A 125 -16.36 12.08 11.04
N MET A 126 -15.89 10.84 11.20
CA MET A 126 -14.47 10.50 11.07
C MET A 126 -13.94 10.86 9.68
N VAL A 127 -14.66 10.46 8.62
CA VAL A 127 -14.28 10.78 7.23
C VAL A 127 -14.33 12.29 6.98
N LYS A 128 -15.37 12.98 7.46
CA LYS A 128 -15.48 14.45 7.34
C LYS A 128 -14.30 15.15 8.00
N ARG A 129 -13.94 14.76 9.23
CA ARG A 129 -12.81 15.34 9.97
C ARG A 129 -11.48 15.06 9.28
N ALA A 130 -11.27 13.82 8.82
CA ALA A 130 -10.08 13.45 8.06
C ALA A 130 -9.93 14.27 6.77
N ARG A 131 -10.99 14.41 5.96
CA ARG A 131 -10.97 15.26 4.74
C ARG A 131 -10.73 16.73 5.06
N ALA A 132 -11.35 17.26 6.12
CA ALA A 132 -11.14 18.65 6.52
C ALA A 132 -9.69 18.90 7.00
N SER A 133 -9.05 17.92 7.64
CA SER A 133 -7.71 18.07 8.21
C SER A 133 -6.62 18.35 7.17
N VAL A 134 -6.80 17.90 5.91
CA VAL A 134 -5.83 18.09 4.81
C VAL A 134 -6.07 19.39 4.01
N MET A 135 -7.16 20.12 4.28
CA MET A 135 -7.53 21.33 3.52
C MET A 135 -6.49 22.45 3.63
N GLU A 136 -5.78 22.53 4.75
CA GLU A 136 -4.69 23.50 5.02
C GLU A 136 -3.30 22.90 4.75
N GLY A 137 -3.25 21.88 3.89
CA GLY A 137 -2.02 21.15 3.58
C GLY A 137 -1.64 20.10 4.63
N GLY A 138 -0.95 19.08 4.16
CA GLY A 138 -0.59 17.89 4.92
C GLY A 138 -1.14 16.62 4.29
N LYS A 139 -0.65 15.49 4.78
CA LYS A 139 -0.95 14.16 4.25
C LYS A 139 -1.33 13.20 5.35
N ILE A 140 -2.44 12.49 5.16
CA ILE A 140 -2.86 11.42 6.07
C ILE A 140 -1.86 10.27 5.91
N ARG A 141 -1.14 9.95 7.00
CA ARG A 141 -0.12 8.91 7.05
C ARG A 141 -0.68 7.58 7.56
N ALA A 142 -1.57 7.58 8.54
CA ALA A 142 -2.23 6.37 9.00
C ALA A 142 -3.56 6.61 9.73
N LEU A 143 -4.37 5.57 9.79
CA LEU A 143 -5.45 5.41 10.75
C LEU A 143 -4.96 4.53 11.91
N LEU A 144 -4.97 5.06 13.11
CA LEU A 144 -4.80 4.31 14.35
C LEU A 144 -6.19 3.93 14.86
N TRP A 145 -6.45 2.63 14.98
CA TRP A 145 -7.75 2.07 15.34
C TRP A 145 -7.65 1.21 16.59
N TYR A 146 -8.27 1.62 17.68
CA TYR A 146 -8.38 0.80 18.89
C TYR A 146 -9.84 0.69 19.33
N GLN A 147 -10.43 -0.45 18.99
CA GLN A 147 -11.82 -0.79 19.25
C GLN A 147 -12.03 -2.30 19.29
N GLY A 148 -13.08 -2.75 19.96
CA GLY A 148 -13.58 -4.12 19.91
C GLY A 148 -14.16 -4.59 21.23
N GLU A 149 -13.91 -3.86 22.32
CA GLU A 149 -14.29 -4.28 23.67
C GLU A 149 -15.82 -4.43 23.79
N SER A 150 -16.60 -3.57 23.13
CA SER A 150 -18.08 -3.66 23.16
C SER A 150 -18.63 -4.81 22.30
N ASP A 151 -17.91 -5.26 21.28
CA ASP A 151 -18.29 -6.40 20.43
C ASP A 151 -18.07 -7.75 21.14
N THR A 152 -17.38 -7.78 22.29
CA THR A 152 -17.16 -9.00 23.08
C THR A 152 -18.40 -9.49 23.84
N SER A 153 -19.48 -8.71 23.87
CA SER A 153 -20.70 -9.02 24.63
C SER A 153 -21.65 -10.00 23.91
N SER A 154 -21.59 -10.05 22.57
CA SER A 154 -22.50 -10.83 21.74
C SER A 154 -21.73 -11.80 20.86
N GLN A 155 -22.17 -13.06 20.82
CA GLN A 155 -21.62 -14.07 19.91
C GLN A 155 -21.72 -13.58 18.47
N HIS A 156 -22.85 -12.99 18.08
CA HIS A 156 -23.06 -12.49 16.72
C HIS A 156 -22.11 -11.34 16.35
N ASP A 157 -21.90 -10.40 17.27
CA ASP A 157 -20.99 -9.27 17.02
C ASP A 157 -19.55 -9.78 16.91
N ALA A 158 -19.15 -10.71 17.78
CA ALA A 158 -17.82 -11.34 17.71
C ALA A 158 -17.61 -12.18 16.44
N ASP A 159 -18.62 -12.95 16.01
CA ASP A 159 -18.58 -13.76 14.80
C ASP A 159 -18.44 -12.91 13.52
N THR A 160 -18.98 -11.69 13.54
CA THR A 160 -18.98 -10.78 12.37
C THR A 160 -17.87 -9.73 12.40
N TYR A 161 -17.12 -9.62 13.51
CA TYR A 161 -16.12 -8.57 13.72
C TYR A 161 -15.08 -8.49 12.58
N LYS A 162 -14.47 -9.62 12.20
CA LYS A 162 -13.45 -9.67 11.14
C LYS A 162 -13.95 -9.09 9.82
N VAL A 163 -15.18 -9.44 9.42
CA VAL A 163 -15.80 -8.96 8.17
C VAL A 163 -16.13 -7.47 8.27
N ASN A 164 -16.63 -7.03 9.43
CA ASN A 164 -16.95 -5.62 9.66
C ASN A 164 -15.69 -4.75 9.68
N MET A 165 -14.59 -5.23 10.26
CA MET A 165 -13.29 -4.55 10.26
C MET A 165 -12.70 -4.44 8.85
N ALA A 166 -12.72 -5.52 8.08
CA ALA A 166 -12.30 -5.49 6.68
C ALA A 166 -13.11 -4.48 5.85
N ARG A 167 -14.43 -4.43 6.08
CA ARG A 167 -15.32 -3.47 5.42
C ARG A 167 -15.02 -2.03 5.83
N LEU A 168 -14.86 -1.76 7.13
CA LEU A 168 -14.48 -0.44 7.64
C LEU A 168 -13.20 0.07 6.96
N ILE A 169 -12.16 -0.76 6.90
CA ILE A 169 -10.89 -0.38 6.27
C ILE A 169 -11.08 -0.05 4.78
N ALA A 170 -11.80 -0.90 4.05
CA ALA A 170 -12.08 -0.69 2.63
C ALA A 170 -12.88 0.60 2.40
N ASP A 171 -13.91 0.84 3.21
CA ASP A 171 -14.76 2.03 3.13
C ASP A 171 -13.94 3.31 3.42
N VAL A 172 -13.14 3.33 4.49
CA VAL A 172 -12.27 4.47 4.84
C VAL A 172 -11.28 4.78 3.72
N ARG A 173 -10.60 3.74 3.20
CA ARG A 173 -9.66 3.88 2.08
C ARG A 173 -10.33 4.47 0.84
N ALA A 174 -11.52 3.99 0.49
CA ALA A 174 -12.29 4.49 -0.64
C ALA A 174 -12.73 5.94 -0.43
N ASP A 175 -13.29 6.28 0.73
CA ASP A 175 -13.80 7.62 1.01
C ASP A 175 -12.69 8.65 1.23
N LEU A 176 -11.49 8.26 1.64
CA LEU A 176 -10.34 9.16 1.70
C LEU A 176 -9.53 9.20 0.39
N GLY A 177 -9.92 8.43 -0.62
CA GLY A 177 -9.18 8.35 -1.88
C GLY A 177 -7.77 7.80 -1.73
N SER A 178 -7.53 7.02 -0.67
CA SER A 178 -6.21 6.50 -0.30
C SER A 178 -6.30 4.97 -0.20
N PRO A 179 -6.29 4.23 -1.33
CA PRO A 179 -6.49 2.78 -1.37
C PRO A 179 -5.44 2.01 -0.55
N LEU A 180 -4.29 2.64 -0.29
CA LEU A 180 -3.16 2.08 0.44
C LEU A 180 -2.99 2.67 1.83
N LEU A 181 -3.99 3.43 2.33
CA LEU A 181 -3.91 4.06 3.64
C LEU A 181 -3.50 3.02 4.69
N PRO A 182 -2.35 3.24 5.35
CA PRO A 182 -1.98 2.50 6.52
C PRO A 182 -3.04 2.43 7.60
N VAL A 183 -3.28 1.24 8.14
CA VAL A 183 -4.12 1.05 9.32
C VAL A 183 -3.34 0.30 10.39
N ILE A 184 -3.13 0.94 11.53
CA ILE A 184 -2.57 0.33 12.73
C ILE A 184 -3.75 0.03 13.65
N GLN A 185 -4.20 -1.22 13.67
CA GLN A 185 -5.23 -1.66 14.61
C GLN A 185 -4.60 -2.23 15.89
N VAL A 186 -5.40 -2.30 16.96
CA VAL A 186 -4.98 -2.83 18.25
C VAL A 186 -5.81 -4.06 18.62
N ALA A 187 -5.16 -5.19 18.87
CA ALA A 187 -5.79 -6.34 19.50
C ALA A 187 -6.12 -6.02 20.96
N ILE A 188 -7.39 -6.10 21.33
CA ILE A 188 -7.91 -5.57 22.60
C ILE A 188 -7.27 -6.23 23.83
N ALA A 189 -6.96 -5.44 24.86
CA ALA A 189 -6.42 -5.89 26.15
C ALA A 189 -7.49 -6.44 27.12
N SER A 190 -8.74 -6.08 26.90
CA SER A 190 -9.89 -6.28 27.79
C SER A 190 -11.19 -6.30 26.97
N GLY A 191 -12.33 -6.63 27.59
CA GLY A 191 -13.63 -6.67 26.90
C GLY A 191 -14.82 -6.53 27.85
N ASP A 192 -15.95 -6.05 27.33
CA ASP A 192 -17.23 -5.95 28.06
C ASP A 192 -17.90 -7.32 28.32
N GLY A 193 -17.43 -8.38 27.65
CA GLY A 193 -18.05 -9.70 27.68
C GLY A 193 -17.10 -10.87 27.37
N ARG A 194 -17.73 -12.04 27.24
CA ARG A 194 -17.07 -13.36 27.22
C ARG A 194 -16.45 -13.78 25.89
N PHE A 195 -16.59 -12.99 24.83
CA PHE A 195 -16.07 -13.32 23.50
C PHE A 195 -14.77 -12.58 23.14
N MET A 196 -14.02 -12.13 24.14
CA MET A 196 -12.76 -11.39 23.98
C MET A 196 -11.75 -12.11 23.07
N GLU A 197 -11.48 -13.40 23.30
CA GLU A 197 -10.52 -14.17 22.47
C GLU A 197 -10.95 -14.23 21.00
N LYS A 198 -12.25 -14.32 20.73
CA LYS A 198 -12.76 -14.35 19.36
C LYS A 198 -12.54 -13.02 18.62
N ILE A 199 -12.68 -11.90 19.33
CA ILE A 199 -12.37 -10.58 18.78
C ILE A 199 -10.87 -10.46 18.52
N ARG A 200 -10.03 -10.91 19.45
CA ARG A 200 -8.57 -10.88 19.31
C ARG A 200 -8.08 -11.73 18.14
N GLU A 201 -8.60 -12.95 18.00
CA GLU A 201 -8.33 -13.83 16.84
C GLU A 201 -8.72 -13.15 15.52
N ALA A 202 -9.87 -12.45 15.50
CA ALA A 202 -10.31 -11.70 14.33
C ALA A 202 -9.37 -10.53 13.99
N GLN A 203 -8.88 -9.80 15.00
CA GLN A 203 -7.96 -8.67 14.85
C GLN A 203 -6.57 -9.12 14.38
N GLN A 204 -6.02 -10.16 15.00
CA GLN A 204 -4.69 -10.71 14.67
C GLN A 204 -4.69 -11.48 13.35
N GLY A 205 -5.79 -12.14 12.99
CA GLY A 205 -5.90 -12.92 11.76
C GLY A 205 -6.33 -12.12 10.53
N LEU A 206 -6.34 -10.78 10.59
CA LEU A 206 -6.75 -9.91 9.48
C LEU A 206 -5.60 -9.78 8.47
N ASP A 207 -5.76 -10.38 7.29
CA ASP A 207 -4.78 -10.38 6.21
C ASP A 207 -5.22 -9.40 5.11
N ILE A 208 -4.86 -8.13 5.29
CA ILE A 208 -5.17 -7.03 4.36
C ILE A 208 -3.89 -6.21 4.15
N PRO A 209 -3.51 -5.85 2.91
CA PRO A 209 -2.32 -5.05 2.65
C PRO A 209 -2.33 -3.72 3.43
N ASN A 210 -1.16 -3.32 3.93
CA ASN A 210 -0.94 -2.10 4.72
C ASN A 210 -1.81 -2.02 5.99
N VAL A 211 -2.13 -3.18 6.60
CA VAL A 211 -2.82 -3.28 7.89
C VAL A 211 -1.96 -4.07 8.85
N VAL A 212 -1.70 -3.51 10.02
CA VAL A 212 -0.85 -4.08 11.05
C VAL A 212 -1.59 -4.10 12.38
N CYS A 213 -1.36 -5.14 13.18
CA CYS A 213 -2.04 -5.32 14.46
C CYS A 213 -1.02 -5.27 15.61
N VAL A 214 -1.20 -4.31 16.50
CA VAL A 214 -0.44 -4.19 17.76
C VAL A 214 -1.20 -4.95 18.84
N ASP A 215 -0.52 -5.73 19.66
CA ASP A 215 -1.17 -6.44 20.76
C ASP A 215 -1.12 -5.63 22.07
N ALA A 216 -2.30 -5.34 22.64
CA ALA A 216 -2.41 -4.70 23.95
C ALA A 216 -2.55 -5.72 25.11
N GLN A 217 -2.55 -7.02 24.84
CA GLN A 217 -2.65 -8.05 25.88
C GLN A 217 -1.54 -7.91 26.93
N GLY A 218 -1.94 -8.00 28.20
CA GLY A 218 -1.03 -7.91 29.33
C GLY A 218 -0.63 -6.49 29.73
N LEU A 219 -1.05 -5.46 28.98
CA LEU A 219 -0.92 -4.07 29.44
C LEU A 219 -1.79 -3.83 30.68
N GLU A 220 -1.31 -2.96 31.55
CA GLU A 220 -1.95 -2.69 32.83
C GLU A 220 -3.33 -2.04 32.64
N LEU A 221 -4.33 -2.63 33.30
CA LEU A 221 -5.70 -2.12 33.34
C LEU A 221 -5.92 -1.34 34.64
N LYS A 222 -6.79 -0.35 34.55
CA LYS A 222 -7.32 0.37 35.71
C LYS A 222 -8.16 -0.56 36.59
N GLU A 223 -8.61 -0.03 37.74
CA GLU A 223 -9.47 -0.75 38.69
C GLU A 223 -10.77 -1.28 38.06
N ASP A 224 -11.26 -0.66 36.99
CA ASP A 224 -12.44 -1.10 36.25
C ASP A 224 -12.20 -2.36 35.40
N LYS A 225 -10.95 -2.81 35.28
CA LYS A 225 -10.51 -3.97 34.48
C LYS A 225 -10.90 -3.89 33.00
N LEU A 226 -11.15 -2.68 32.51
CA LEU A 226 -11.58 -2.43 31.13
C LEU A 226 -10.67 -1.43 30.44
N HIS A 227 -10.29 -0.36 31.10
CA HIS A 227 -9.50 0.70 30.49
C HIS A 227 -8.02 0.60 30.85
N LEU A 228 -7.14 0.94 29.91
CA LEU A 228 -5.69 1.01 30.15
C LEU A 228 -5.36 2.14 31.15
N THR A 229 -4.32 1.93 31.97
CA THR A 229 -3.70 2.99 32.79
C THR A 229 -2.96 4.01 31.92
N THR A 230 -2.55 5.15 32.49
CA THR A 230 -1.78 6.18 31.77
C THR A 230 -0.45 5.59 31.25
N GLU A 231 0.21 4.79 32.07
CA GLU A 231 1.48 4.12 31.76
C GLU A 231 1.29 3.08 30.66
N ALA A 232 0.21 2.29 30.72
CA ALA A 232 -0.14 1.35 29.68
C ALA A 232 -0.44 2.03 28.33
N GLN A 233 -1.05 3.22 28.32
CA GLN A 233 -1.26 4.00 27.10
C GLN A 233 0.07 4.44 26.46
N VAL A 234 1.05 4.84 27.27
CA VAL A 234 2.40 5.17 26.79
C VAL A 234 3.10 3.94 26.22
N LEU A 235 2.98 2.78 26.86
CA LEU A 235 3.55 1.52 26.36
C LEU A 235 2.90 1.08 25.05
N LEU A 236 1.57 1.16 24.94
CA LEU A 236 0.85 0.87 23.71
C LEU A 236 1.31 1.78 22.57
N ALA A 237 1.46 3.07 22.84
CA ALA A 237 1.92 4.04 21.87
C ALA A 237 3.33 3.73 21.35
N ARG A 238 4.25 3.25 22.22
CA ARG A 238 5.57 2.76 21.79
C ARG A 238 5.47 1.53 20.89
N SER A 239 4.57 0.60 21.15
CA SER A 239 4.37 -0.55 20.27
C SER A 239 3.77 -0.14 18.92
N ALA A 240 2.80 0.77 18.91
CA ALA A 240 2.24 1.34 17.68
C ALA A 240 3.27 2.15 16.89
N GLU A 241 4.11 2.92 17.57
CA GLU A 241 5.26 3.61 17.01
C GLU A 241 6.28 2.63 16.44
N LEU A 242 6.63 1.57 17.15
CA LEU A 242 7.60 0.58 16.65
C LEU A 242 7.07 -0.09 15.39
N VAL A 243 5.77 -0.41 15.35
CA VAL A 243 5.11 -0.95 14.16
C VAL A 243 5.07 0.09 13.03
N ASP A 244 4.82 1.36 13.32
CA ASP A 244 4.91 2.44 12.34
C ASP A 244 6.36 2.67 11.84
N ARG A 245 7.36 2.48 12.71
CA ARG A 245 8.79 2.57 12.43
C ARG A 245 9.30 1.38 11.63
N SER A 246 8.86 0.16 11.95
CA SER A 246 9.20 -1.08 11.25
C SER A 246 8.33 -1.34 10.03
N GLY A 247 7.23 -0.59 9.86
CA GLY A 247 6.10 -0.96 9.01
C GLY A 247 5.58 0.10 8.05
N PHE A 248 6.24 1.26 7.87
CA PHE A 248 5.97 2.16 6.73
C PHE A 248 7.14 2.42 5.79
N LEU A 249 8.20 1.60 5.89
CA LEU A 249 9.05 1.27 4.74
C LEU A 249 8.59 -0.05 4.11
N GLU A 250 7.28 -0.28 4.02
CA GLU A 250 6.75 -1.43 3.29
C GLU A 250 7.04 -1.20 1.80
N LYS A 251 8.03 -1.92 1.28
CA LYS A 251 8.34 -1.90 -0.15
C LYS A 251 7.10 -2.37 -0.90
N ASN A 252 6.58 -1.52 -1.77
CA ASN A 252 5.55 -1.87 -2.73
C ASN A 252 6.27 -2.57 -3.89
N ILE A 253 6.27 -3.90 -3.84
CA ILE A 253 7.11 -4.75 -4.69
C ILE A 253 6.39 -5.08 -5.99
N PHE A 254 7.08 -4.91 -7.11
CA PHE A 254 6.62 -5.25 -8.45
C PHE A 254 7.59 -6.23 -9.09
N ILE A 255 7.06 -7.36 -9.54
CA ILE A 255 7.85 -8.36 -10.26
C ILE A 255 7.86 -8.00 -11.74
N LEU A 256 9.05 -7.86 -12.33
CA LEU A 256 9.23 -7.53 -13.75
C LEU A 256 9.64 -8.80 -14.49
N ALA A 257 8.71 -9.43 -15.21
CA ALA A 257 8.92 -10.73 -15.81
C ALA A 257 8.49 -10.80 -17.28
N GLY A 258 8.99 -11.81 -17.98
CA GLY A 258 8.76 -12.01 -19.41
C GLY A 258 10.07 -12.12 -20.17
N GLN A 259 10.17 -11.48 -21.33
CA GLN A 259 11.36 -11.59 -22.20
C GLN A 259 12.07 -10.24 -22.45
N SER A 260 12.79 -10.12 -23.56
CA SER A 260 13.70 -9.01 -23.86
C SER A 260 13.05 -7.63 -23.82
N ASN A 261 11.78 -7.48 -24.20
CA ASN A 261 11.10 -6.18 -24.11
C ASN A 261 10.72 -5.79 -22.67
N MET A 262 10.56 -6.74 -21.73
CA MET A 262 10.53 -6.43 -20.29
C MET A 262 11.94 -6.19 -19.75
N ALA A 263 12.91 -7.02 -20.17
CA ALA A 263 14.29 -6.94 -19.69
C ALA A 263 14.92 -5.58 -20.04
N GLY A 264 14.58 -5.04 -21.22
CA GLY A 264 15.00 -3.74 -21.70
C GLY A 264 16.02 -3.85 -22.83
N ARG A 265 15.73 -3.18 -23.95
CA ARG A 265 16.56 -3.11 -25.16
C ARG A 265 16.57 -1.73 -25.81
N GLY A 266 15.86 -0.76 -25.23
CA GLY A 266 15.87 0.60 -25.75
C GLY A 266 17.27 1.19 -25.71
N GLY A 267 17.73 1.75 -26.83
CA GLY A 267 19.07 2.31 -26.99
C GLY A 267 20.17 1.26 -27.16
N VAL A 268 19.82 -0.02 -27.31
CA VAL A 268 20.81 -1.06 -27.62
C VAL A 268 20.98 -1.18 -29.13
N PHE A 269 22.18 -0.86 -29.61
CA PHE A 269 22.56 -1.02 -31.00
C PHE A 269 23.85 -1.83 -31.10
N ASN A 270 23.88 -2.84 -31.97
CA ASN A 270 25.03 -3.72 -32.18
C ASN A 270 25.64 -4.26 -30.86
N GLU A 271 24.78 -4.81 -30.00
CA GLU A 271 25.13 -5.36 -28.68
C GLU A 271 25.74 -4.34 -27.69
N THR A 272 25.59 -3.04 -27.95
CA THR A 272 26.07 -1.96 -27.08
C THR A 272 24.90 -1.04 -26.73
N TRP A 273 24.74 -0.74 -25.44
CA TRP A 273 23.77 0.27 -24.99
C TRP A 273 24.37 1.68 -25.12
N ASP A 274 23.60 2.64 -25.63
CA ASP A 274 24.02 4.03 -25.81
C ASP A 274 24.23 4.81 -24.50
N GLY A 275 23.75 4.27 -23.37
CA GLY A 275 23.84 4.89 -22.05
C GLY A 275 22.91 6.08 -21.84
N ILE A 276 21.96 6.32 -22.76
CA ILE A 276 21.03 7.44 -22.68
C ILE A 276 19.86 7.03 -21.79
N VAL A 277 19.72 7.72 -20.66
CA VAL A 277 18.61 7.53 -19.70
C VAL A 277 17.65 8.72 -19.80
N PRO A 278 16.39 8.53 -20.22
CA PRO A 278 15.37 9.58 -20.20
C PRO A 278 15.06 10.09 -18.79
N PRO A 279 14.56 11.34 -18.63
CA PRO A 279 14.17 11.89 -17.34
C PRO A 279 13.18 11.03 -16.54
N GLU A 280 12.23 10.41 -17.23
CA GLU A 280 11.21 9.52 -16.67
C GLU A 280 11.80 8.23 -16.10
N CYS A 281 13.02 7.87 -16.50
CA CYS A 281 13.76 6.71 -16.02
C CYS A 281 14.88 7.08 -15.02
N HIS A 282 14.97 8.34 -14.60
CA HIS A 282 15.99 8.75 -13.63
C HIS A 282 15.83 8.00 -12.30
N PRO A 283 16.96 7.71 -11.62
CA PRO A 283 16.96 7.03 -10.34
C PRO A 283 16.35 7.93 -9.25
N ASN A 284 15.72 7.27 -8.28
CA ASN A 284 15.07 7.91 -7.14
C ASN A 284 15.39 7.09 -5.88
N PRO A 285 15.80 7.71 -4.75
CA PRO A 285 16.07 6.99 -3.50
C PRO A 285 14.90 6.16 -2.96
N SER A 286 13.68 6.44 -3.38
CA SER A 286 12.47 5.67 -3.05
C SER A 286 12.16 4.53 -4.04
N ILE A 287 12.99 4.31 -5.06
CA ILE A 287 12.87 3.20 -6.01
C ILE A 287 14.08 2.28 -5.84
N LEU A 288 13.82 1.05 -5.43
CA LEU A 288 14.83 0.02 -5.20
C LEU A 288 14.73 -1.08 -6.25
N ARG A 289 15.86 -1.74 -6.53
CA ARG A 289 15.98 -2.91 -7.38
C ARG A 289 16.52 -4.07 -6.56
N PHE A 290 15.94 -5.25 -6.72
CA PHE A 290 16.44 -6.48 -6.10
C PHE A 290 17.49 -7.12 -7.02
N SER A 291 18.76 -7.08 -6.64
CA SER A 291 19.88 -7.49 -7.49
C SER A 291 19.98 -9.01 -7.68
N ALA A 292 20.86 -9.46 -8.56
CA ALA A 292 21.24 -10.88 -8.65
C ALA A 292 21.87 -11.41 -7.36
N GLY A 293 22.52 -10.53 -6.59
CA GLY A 293 23.07 -10.80 -5.26
C GLY A 293 22.00 -10.98 -4.17
N LEU A 294 20.71 -10.80 -4.50
CA LEU A 294 19.58 -10.89 -3.58
C LEU A 294 19.59 -9.78 -2.52
N GLU A 295 20.07 -8.61 -2.90
CA GLU A 295 20.13 -7.41 -2.08
C GLU A 295 19.31 -6.28 -2.73
N TRP A 296 18.71 -5.43 -1.91
CA TRP A 296 18.07 -4.21 -2.39
C TRP A 296 19.09 -3.09 -2.57
N GLU A 297 19.10 -2.50 -3.76
CA GLU A 297 19.94 -1.34 -4.11
C GLU A 297 19.09 -0.26 -4.78
N GLU A 298 19.61 0.97 -4.90
CA GLU A 298 18.93 2.03 -5.65
C GLU A 298 18.76 1.62 -7.12
N ALA A 299 17.54 1.69 -7.63
CA ALA A 299 17.24 1.23 -8.99
C ALA A 299 17.82 2.16 -10.04
N ARG A 300 18.56 1.57 -11.00
CA ARG A 300 19.16 2.25 -12.16
C ARG A 300 19.01 1.36 -13.39
N GLU A 301 18.73 1.95 -14.54
CA GLU A 301 18.79 1.20 -15.80
C GLU A 301 20.25 0.83 -16.15
N PRO A 302 20.50 -0.32 -16.80
CA PRO A 302 19.52 -1.34 -17.19
C PRO A 302 19.15 -2.27 -16.02
N LEU A 303 17.85 -2.37 -15.69
CA LEU A 303 17.38 -3.11 -14.50
C LEU A 303 17.70 -4.62 -14.52
N HIS A 304 17.85 -5.21 -15.70
CA HIS A 304 18.10 -6.64 -15.89
C HIS A 304 19.58 -6.97 -16.22
N SER A 305 20.49 -6.03 -16.09
CA SER A 305 21.91 -6.20 -16.49
C SER A 305 22.63 -7.37 -15.80
N ASP A 306 22.31 -7.67 -14.54
CA ASP A 306 22.84 -8.82 -13.79
C ASP A 306 21.87 -10.03 -13.77
N ILE A 307 20.73 -9.94 -14.45
CA ILE A 307 19.68 -10.97 -14.51
C ILE A 307 19.70 -11.68 -15.88
N ASP A 308 19.62 -10.91 -16.97
CA ASP A 308 19.64 -11.40 -18.35
C ASP A 308 21.09 -11.42 -18.90
N LEU A 309 21.98 -12.10 -18.16
CA LEU A 309 23.45 -12.04 -18.28
C LEU A 309 24.03 -12.31 -19.68
N ASN A 310 23.28 -13.00 -20.55
CA ASN A 310 23.74 -13.37 -21.88
C ASN A 310 23.39 -12.34 -22.96
N LYS A 311 22.79 -11.20 -22.57
CA LYS A 311 22.31 -10.16 -23.49
C LYS A 311 22.62 -8.78 -22.96
N THR A 312 23.05 -7.89 -23.86
CA THR A 312 23.14 -6.46 -23.54
C THR A 312 21.74 -5.91 -23.26
N CYS A 313 21.57 -5.37 -22.06
CA CYS A 313 20.34 -4.73 -21.63
C CYS A 313 20.44 -3.21 -21.84
N GLY A 314 19.32 -2.59 -22.17
CA GLY A 314 19.16 -1.14 -22.22
C GLY A 314 17.89 -0.74 -21.46
N ILE A 315 17.24 0.34 -21.91
CA ILE A 315 16.01 0.81 -21.26
C ILE A 315 14.89 -0.23 -21.39
N GLY A 316 14.27 -0.58 -20.26
CA GLY A 316 13.00 -1.30 -20.16
C GLY A 316 11.89 -0.40 -19.62
N PRO A 317 10.69 -0.94 -19.35
CA PRO A 317 9.57 -0.13 -18.88
C PRO A 317 9.60 0.11 -17.36
N GLY A 318 10.49 -0.55 -16.62
CA GLY A 318 10.45 -0.63 -15.16
C GLY A 318 10.68 0.69 -14.43
N MET A 319 11.69 1.48 -14.83
CA MET A 319 11.94 2.77 -14.17
C MET A 319 10.86 3.80 -14.47
N ALA A 320 10.42 3.90 -15.73
CA ALA A 320 9.31 4.78 -16.12
C ALA A 320 8.01 4.41 -15.38
N PHE A 321 7.71 3.11 -15.27
CA PHE A 321 6.60 2.61 -14.45
C PHE A 321 6.71 3.06 -12.99
N ALA A 322 7.87 2.84 -12.36
CA ALA A 322 8.06 3.11 -10.95
C ALA A 322 7.96 4.62 -10.62
N ASN A 323 8.59 5.48 -11.45
CA ASN A 323 8.47 6.92 -11.30
C ASN A 323 7.03 7.39 -11.52
N ALA A 324 6.36 6.92 -12.57
CA ALA A 324 4.95 7.27 -12.82
C ALA A 324 4.03 6.87 -11.67
N VAL A 325 4.23 5.69 -11.06
CA VAL A 325 3.45 5.26 -9.89
C VAL A 325 3.68 6.16 -8.68
N ILE A 326 4.92 6.58 -8.41
CA ILE A 326 5.24 7.51 -7.32
C ILE A 326 4.63 8.89 -7.59
N ASP A 327 4.69 9.38 -8.82
CA ASP A 327 4.14 10.68 -9.21
C ASP A 327 2.61 10.70 -9.09
N MET A 328 1.95 9.61 -9.47
CA MET A 328 0.51 9.47 -9.37
C MET A 328 0.02 9.21 -7.93
N ASP A 329 0.81 8.50 -7.12
CA ASP A 329 0.51 8.24 -5.73
C ASP A 329 1.78 8.30 -4.87
N SER A 330 2.11 9.52 -4.41
CA SER A 330 3.24 9.74 -3.51
C SER A 330 3.07 9.04 -2.14
N SER A 331 1.90 8.42 -1.85
CA SER A 331 1.66 7.67 -0.61
C SER A 331 2.12 6.22 -0.69
N ILE A 332 2.45 5.75 -1.90
CA ILE A 332 2.93 4.39 -2.12
C ILE A 332 4.24 4.09 -1.39
N GLY A 333 4.99 5.11 -0.96
CA GLY A 333 6.24 4.91 -0.22
C GLY A 333 7.35 4.35 -1.10
N VAL A 334 8.07 3.33 -0.62
CA VAL A 334 9.20 2.74 -1.36
C VAL A 334 8.68 1.78 -2.42
N VAL A 335 9.08 1.97 -3.68
CA VAL A 335 8.79 1.03 -4.78
C VAL A 335 9.96 0.06 -4.90
N GLY A 336 9.68 -1.24 -4.86
CA GLY A 336 10.69 -2.29 -5.05
C GLY A 336 10.50 -2.99 -6.40
N LEU A 337 11.51 -3.02 -7.25
CA LEU A 337 11.51 -3.70 -8.54
C LEU A 337 12.27 -5.02 -8.43
N VAL A 338 11.63 -6.13 -8.79
CA VAL A 338 12.26 -7.47 -8.81
C VAL A 338 12.40 -7.91 -10.27
N PRO A 339 13.54 -7.63 -10.92
CA PRO A 339 13.79 -8.03 -12.29
C PRO A 339 13.95 -9.54 -12.39
N CYS A 340 13.21 -10.16 -13.31
CA CYS A 340 13.18 -11.61 -13.54
C CYS A 340 13.18 -11.96 -15.04
N ALA A 341 12.95 -11.01 -15.95
CA ALA A 341 12.79 -11.29 -17.37
C ALA A 341 14.08 -11.83 -18.03
N ILE A 342 13.93 -12.75 -18.99
CA ILE A 342 15.04 -13.40 -19.71
C ILE A 342 14.78 -13.36 -21.22
N GLY A 343 15.74 -12.83 -22.00
CA GLY A 343 15.58 -12.63 -23.42
C GLY A 343 15.38 -13.92 -24.23
N GLY A 344 14.47 -13.89 -25.21
CA GLY A 344 14.31 -14.97 -26.20
C GLY A 344 13.54 -16.20 -25.72
N THR A 345 12.91 -16.16 -24.55
CA THR A 345 12.18 -17.30 -23.99
C THR A 345 10.75 -17.39 -24.52
N LYS A 346 10.23 -18.61 -24.67
CA LYS A 346 8.81 -18.90 -24.90
C LYS A 346 8.06 -19.07 -23.58
N ILE A 347 6.73 -18.92 -23.60
CA ILE A 347 5.92 -19.09 -22.37
C ILE A 347 6.00 -20.50 -21.79
N SER A 348 6.27 -21.52 -22.61
CA SER A 348 6.47 -22.91 -22.15
C SER A 348 7.68 -23.06 -21.23
N GLU A 349 8.70 -22.21 -21.37
CA GLU A 349 9.87 -22.17 -20.49
C GLU A 349 9.55 -21.52 -19.12
N TRP A 350 8.38 -20.90 -18.98
CA TRP A 350 7.86 -20.30 -17.76
C TRP A 350 6.81 -21.18 -17.07
N ALA A 351 6.61 -22.42 -17.50
CA ALA A 351 5.70 -23.35 -16.83
C ALA A 351 6.18 -23.69 -15.41
N ARG A 352 5.25 -23.93 -14.48
CA ARG A 352 5.58 -24.29 -13.10
C ARG A 352 6.56 -25.47 -13.03
N GLY A 353 7.62 -25.32 -12.24
CA GLY A 353 8.68 -26.32 -12.10
C GLY A 353 9.86 -26.14 -13.07
N THR A 354 9.76 -25.29 -14.10
CA THR A 354 10.90 -24.93 -14.93
C THR A 354 11.88 -24.02 -14.19
N ARG A 355 13.11 -23.89 -14.71
CA ARG A 355 14.15 -23.05 -14.12
C ARG A 355 13.72 -21.58 -13.99
N LEU A 356 13.12 -21.01 -15.04
CA LEU A 356 12.74 -19.59 -15.08
C LEU A 356 11.61 -19.28 -14.10
N TYR A 357 10.59 -20.14 -14.07
CA TYR A 357 9.48 -20.01 -13.13
C TYR A 357 9.98 -20.11 -11.68
N ASN A 358 10.78 -21.13 -11.37
CA ASN A 358 11.27 -21.36 -10.01
C ASN A 358 12.17 -20.20 -9.56
N GLU A 359 12.99 -19.62 -10.44
CA GLU A 359 13.81 -18.47 -10.10
C GLU A 359 12.96 -17.20 -9.88
N LEU A 360 11.91 -16.98 -10.68
CA LEU A 360 10.96 -15.89 -10.44
C LEU A 360 10.31 -16.01 -9.08
N VAL A 361 9.74 -17.17 -8.75
CA VAL A 361 9.10 -17.41 -7.44
C VAL A 361 10.11 -17.23 -6.31
N ARG A 362 11.31 -17.80 -6.45
CA ARG A 362 12.40 -17.65 -5.47
C ARG A 362 12.76 -16.18 -5.24
N ARG A 363 12.96 -15.41 -6.30
CA ARG A 363 13.31 -13.98 -6.19
C ARG A 363 12.18 -13.18 -5.55
N ALA A 364 10.93 -13.46 -5.93
CA ALA A 364 9.75 -12.84 -5.33
C ALA A 364 9.66 -13.13 -3.83
N GLU A 365 9.80 -14.39 -3.40
CA GLU A 365 9.79 -14.76 -1.98
C GLU A 365 10.95 -14.14 -1.19
N LEU A 366 12.16 -14.13 -1.78
CA LEU A 366 13.34 -13.54 -1.12
C LEU A 366 13.24 -12.02 -1.01
N SER A 367 12.62 -11.34 -1.96
CA SER A 367 12.40 -9.90 -1.93
C SER A 367 11.57 -9.44 -0.72
N LEU A 368 10.75 -10.34 -0.17
CA LEU A 368 9.89 -10.10 1.00
C LEU A 368 10.62 -10.26 2.34
N LYS A 369 11.85 -10.79 2.37
CA LYS A 369 12.59 -11.06 3.62
C LYS A 369 12.87 -9.81 4.45
N GLU A 370 13.05 -8.67 3.80
CA GLU A 370 13.27 -7.37 4.44
C GLU A 370 11.98 -6.54 4.59
N GLY A 371 10.82 -7.21 4.50
CA GLY A 371 9.52 -6.56 4.50
C GLY A 371 9.14 -5.96 3.14
N GLY A 372 7.84 -5.85 2.92
CA GLY A 372 7.23 -5.42 1.66
C GLY A 372 6.04 -6.29 1.29
N THR A 373 5.25 -5.82 0.32
CA THR A 373 4.11 -6.56 -0.24
C THR A 373 4.20 -6.56 -1.75
N ILE A 374 4.03 -7.74 -2.38
CA ILE A 374 3.96 -7.84 -3.84
C ILE A 374 2.63 -7.23 -4.30
N ARG A 375 2.72 -6.15 -5.06
CA ARG A 375 1.60 -5.33 -5.52
C ARG A 375 1.08 -5.78 -6.88
N ALA A 376 1.97 -6.18 -7.78
CA ALA A 376 1.61 -6.72 -9.08
C ALA A 376 2.79 -7.47 -9.71
N ILE A 377 2.46 -8.30 -10.71
CA ILE A 377 3.42 -8.83 -11.68
C ILE A 377 3.21 -8.09 -13.00
N LEU A 378 4.26 -7.44 -13.50
CA LEU A 378 4.30 -6.86 -14.84
C LEU A 378 4.88 -7.92 -15.78
N TRP A 379 4.09 -8.31 -16.77
CA TRP A 379 4.41 -9.41 -17.69
C TRP A 379 4.45 -8.93 -19.13
N TYR A 380 5.63 -8.92 -19.75
CA TYR A 380 5.75 -8.66 -21.19
C TYR A 380 6.54 -9.77 -21.88
N GLN A 381 5.78 -10.67 -22.51
CA GLN A 381 6.29 -11.81 -23.25
C GLN A 381 5.31 -12.25 -24.34
N GLY A 382 5.85 -12.91 -25.36
CA GLY A 382 5.07 -13.65 -26.37
C GLY A 382 5.68 -13.62 -27.75
N GLU A 383 6.69 -12.79 -28.00
CA GLU A 383 7.30 -12.62 -29.32
C GLU A 383 7.93 -13.91 -29.84
N SER A 384 8.50 -14.75 -28.95
CA SER A 384 9.08 -16.05 -29.29
C SER A 384 8.02 -17.11 -29.62
N ASP A 385 6.81 -16.98 -29.06
CA ASP A 385 5.68 -17.89 -29.30
C ASP A 385 4.98 -17.61 -30.64
N THR A 386 5.36 -16.52 -31.34
CA THR A 386 4.81 -16.19 -32.67
C THR A 386 5.43 -16.99 -33.82
N VAL A 387 6.48 -17.78 -33.55
CA VAL A 387 7.24 -18.53 -34.57
C VAL A 387 6.46 -19.74 -35.08
N SER A 388 5.92 -20.55 -34.17
CA SER A 388 5.19 -21.77 -34.53
C SER A 388 3.69 -21.58 -34.30
N ARG A 389 2.90 -22.24 -35.14
CA ARG A 389 1.44 -22.22 -34.99
C ARG A 389 0.99 -22.87 -33.69
N GLU A 390 1.66 -23.95 -33.30
CA GLU A 390 1.37 -24.73 -32.09
C GLU A 390 1.58 -23.91 -30.82
N ASP A 391 2.72 -23.19 -30.73
CA ASP A 391 3.00 -22.30 -29.59
C ASP A 391 1.96 -21.18 -29.51
N ALA A 392 1.68 -20.53 -30.64
CA ALA A 392 0.70 -19.45 -30.71
C ALA A 392 -0.73 -19.91 -30.36
N GLU A 393 -1.15 -21.09 -30.81
CA GLU A 393 -2.45 -21.69 -30.46
C GLU A 393 -2.52 -22.10 -28.98
N SER A 394 -1.39 -22.50 -28.38
CA SER A 394 -1.31 -22.91 -26.97
C SER A 394 -1.12 -21.76 -25.99
N TYR A 395 -0.75 -20.56 -26.46
CA TYR A 395 -0.37 -19.42 -25.63
C TYR A 395 -1.42 -19.07 -24.57
N LYS A 396 -2.71 -19.03 -24.95
CA LYS A 396 -3.81 -18.72 -24.01
C LYS A 396 -3.80 -19.67 -22.80
N GLY A 397 -3.80 -20.98 -23.04
CA GLY A 397 -3.85 -21.97 -21.97
C GLY A 397 -2.58 -21.97 -21.11
N ASN A 398 -1.43 -21.66 -21.71
CA ASN A 398 -0.18 -21.53 -20.97
C ASN A 398 -0.16 -20.29 -20.07
N MET A 399 -0.66 -19.15 -20.57
CA MET A 399 -0.77 -17.92 -19.78
C MET A 399 -1.79 -18.08 -18.63
N GLU A 400 -2.92 -18.74 -18.87
CA GLU A 400 -3.89 -19.07 -17.82
C GLU A 400 -3.25 -19.89 -16.69
N LYS A 401 -2.49 -20.95 -17.04
CA LYS A 401 -1.76 -21.76 -16.06
C LYS A 401 -0.71 -20.95 -15.31
N LEU A 402 0.10 -20.16 -16.02
CA LEU A 402 1.12 -19.30 -15.41
C LEU A 402 0.52 -18.37 -14.34
N VAL A 403 -0.59 -17.69 -14.66
CA VAL A 403 -1.29 -16.80 -13.72
C VAL A 403 -1.74 -17.56 -12.47
N LEU A 404 -2.39 -18.71 -12.65
CA LEU A 404 -2.92 -19.50 -11.53
C LEU A 404 -1.81 -20.07 -10.65
N ASP A 405 -0.74 -20.57 -11.26
CA ASP A 405 0.41 -21.12 -10.58
C ASP A 405 1.14 -20.03 -9.76
N LEU A 406 1.41 -18.85 -10.36
CA LEU A 406 2.04 -17.73 -9.65
C LEU A 406 1.20 -17.26 -8.45
N ARG A 407 -0.13 -17.17 -8.62
CA ARG A 407 -1.04 -16.82 -7.51
C ARG A 407 -1.01 -17.84 -6.38
N ALA A 408 -0.94 -19.12 -6.72
CA ALA A 408 -0.89 -20.20 -5.75
C ALA A 408 0.45 -20.19 -4.99
N ASP A 409 1.58 -20.16 -5.70
CA ASP A 409 2.91 -20.24 -5.10
C ASP A 409 3.28 -18.97 -4.34
N LEU A 410 2.84 -17.79 -4.79
CA LEU A 410 3.00 -16.52 -4.06
C LEU A 410 1.88 -16.27 -3.03
N ARG A 411 0.98 -17.23 -2.81
CA ARG A 411 -0.09 -17.22 -1.80
C ARG A 411 -0.99 -15.97 -1.87
N SER A 412 -1.23 -15.48 -3.08
CA SER A 412 -2.07 -14.32 -3.33
C SER A 412 -3.04 -14.61 -4.47
N THR A 413 -4.24 -15.08 -4.10
CA THR A 413 -5.29 -15.51 -5.06
C THR A 413 -5.81 -14.37 -5.92
N MET A 414 -5.59 -13.13 -5.49
CA MET A 414 -6.05 -11.91 -6.15
C MET A 414 -4.87 -11.05 -6.64
N LEU A 415 -3.66 -11.61 -6.72
CA LEU A 415 -2.48 -10.89 -7.17
C LEU A 415 -2.72 -10.27 -8.56
N PRO A 416 -2.63 -8.93 -8.69
CA PRO A 416 -2.74 -8.27 -9.98
C PRO A 416 -1.64 -8.74 -10.95
N ILE A 417 -2.04 -9.12 -12.16
CA ILE A 417 -1.12 -9.38 -13.26
C ILE A 417 -1.44 -8.41 -14.39
N ILE A 418 -0.47 -7.58 -14.74
CA ILE A 418 -0.57 -6.59 -15.81
C ILE A 418 0.29 -7.09 -16.95
N GLN A 419 -0.36 -7.68 -17.94
CA GLN A 419 0.33 -8.21 -19.11
C GLN A 419 0.36 -7.19 -20.25
N VAL A 420 1.25 -7.39 -21.21
CA VAL A 420 1.36 -6.57 -22.40
C VAL A 420 1.00 -7.39 -23.64
N ALA A 421 0.06 -6.90 -24.45
CA ALA A 421 -0.17 -7.42 -25.79
C ALA A 421 0.99 -6.98 -26.70
N ILE A 422 1.71 -7.95 -27.27
CA ILE A 422 3.01 -7.74 -27.92
C ILE A 422 2.92 -6.75 -29.09
N ALA A 423 3.88 -5.83 -29.20
CA ALA A 423 3.97 -4.87 -30.31
C ALA A 423 4.49 -5.49 -31.62
N SER A 424 5.31 -6.53 -31.49
CA SER A 424 6.12 -7.17 -32.53
C SER A 424 6.18 -8.68 -32.29
N GLY A 425 6.84 -9.43 -33.17
CA GLY A 425 7.05 -10.88 -33.00
C GLY A 425 8.17 -11.42 -33.89
N GLN A 426 8.74 -12.56 -33.52
CA GLN A 426 9.78 -13.24 -34.29
C GLN A 426 9.23 -14.03 -35.50
N GLY A 427 7.93 -14.33 -35.51
CA GLY A 427 7.28 -15.11 -36.56
C GLY A 427 5.92 -14.58 -36.99
N HIS A 428 5.20 -15.39 -37.76
CA HIS A 428 4.00 -14.96 -38.49
C HIS A 428 2.71 -14.96 -37.65
N PHE A 429 2.71 -15.55 -36.46
CA PHE A 429 1.50 -15.76 -35.66
C PHE A 429 1.27 -14.69 -34.58
N ILE A 430 1.72 -13.45 -34.83
CA ILE A 430 1.62 -12.31 -33.89
C ILE A 430 0.16 -12.08 -33.45
N GLU A 431 -0.77 -12.00 -34.41
CA GLU A 431 -2.17 -11.69 -34.11
C GLU A 431 -2.83 -12.80 -33.27
N LYS A 432 -2.39 -14.05 -33.39
CA LYS A 432 -2.89 -15.17 -32.58
C LYS A 432 -2.48 -15.04 -31.11
N VAL A 433 -1.21 -14.70 -30.86
CA VAL A 433 -0.69 -14.46 -29.50
C VAL A 433 -1.37 -13.21 -28.90
N ARG A 434 -1.51 -12.14 -29.68
CA ARG A 434 -2.20 -10.92 -29.24
C ARG A 434 -3.67 -11.14 -28.91
N GLU A 435 -4.40 -11.91 -29.72
CA GLU A 435 -5.80 -12.27 -29.44
C GLU A 435 -5.92 -12.95 -28.07
N ALA A 436 -5.00 -13.88 -27.75
CA ALA A 436 -4.96 -14.53 -26.45
C ALA A 436 -4.67 -13.54 -25.30
N GLN A 437 -3.71 -12.63 -25.48
CA GLN A 437 -3.33 -11.63 -24.47
C GLN A 437 -4.47 -10.62 -24.20
N LEU A 438 -5.09 -10.09 -25.25
CA LEU A 438 -6.19 -9.11 -25.15
C LEU A 438 -7.46 -9.73 -24.55
N GLY A 439 -7.73 -11.01 -24.83
CA GLY A 439 -8.89 -11.71 -24.29
C GLY A 439 -8.76 -12.17 -22.83
N MET A 440 -7.57 -12.17 -22.24
CA MET A 440 -7.30 -12.83 -20.96
C MET A 440 -8.10 -12.22 -19.78
N GLY A 441 -8.21 -10.89 -19.72
CA GLY A 441 -8.89 -10.17 -18.64
C GLY A 441 -10.41 -10.41 -18.58
N ILE A 442 -10.99 -11.01 -19.63
CA ILE A 442 -12.39 -11.44 -19.65
C ILE A 442 -12.60 -12.68 -18.76
N TYR A 443 -11.58 -13.54 -18.67
CA TYR A 443 -11.68 -14.86 -18.05
C TYR A 443 -11.05 -14.93 -16.66
N LEU A 444 -10.03 -14.10 -16.39
CA LEU A 444 -9.29 -14.12 -15.13
C LEU A 444 -9.43 -12.79 -14.37
N PRO A 445 -9.96 -12.80 -13.13
CA PRO A 445 -10.08 -11.58 -12.34
C PRO A 445 -8.69 -11.03 -12.01
N TYR A 446 -8.58 -9.70 -11.89
CA TYR A 446 -7.32 -8.97 -11.62
C TYR A 446 -6.19 -9.26 -12.64
N VAL A 447 -6.55 -9.64 -13.87
CA VAL A 447 -5.62 -9.65 -15.00
C VAL A 447 -5.99 -8.51 -15.94
N MET A 448 -5.05 -7.59 -16.18
CA MET A 448 -5.20 -6.51 -17.14
C MET A 448 -4.23 -6.69 -18.30
N CYS A 449 -4.58 -6.10 -19.44
CA CYS A 449 -3.76 -6.12 -20.64
C CYS A 449 -3.56 -4.70 -21.17
N VAL A 450 -2.30 -4.31 -21.30
CA VAL A 450 -1.86 -3.07 -21.95
C VAL A 450 -1.49 -3.40 -23.39
N ASP A 451 -1.94 -2.61 -24.37
CA ASP A 451 -1.64 -2.89 -25.77
C ASP A 451 -0.43 -2.08 -26.25
N ALA A 452 0.69 -2.75 -26.55
CA ALA A 452 1.89 -2.10 -27.06
C ALA A 452 1.88 -1.91 -28.60
N LYS A 453 0.81 -2.31 -29.31
CA LYS A 453 0.72 -2.16 -30.78
C LYS A 453 0.89 -0.70 -31.19
N GLY A 454 1.80 -0.48 -32.13
CA GLY A 454 2.09 0.85 -32.67
C GLY A 454 3.13 1.64 -31.88
N LEU A 455 3.62 1.13 -30.75
CA LEU A 455 4.82 1.70 -30.11
C LEU A 455 6.04 1.53 -31.02
N GLN A 456 6.94 2.51 -30.98
CA GLN A 456 8.10 2.56 -31.85
C GLN A 456 9.08 1.42 -31.56
N LEU A 457 9.47 0.71 -32.62
CA LEU A 457 10.48 -0.33 -32.58
C LEU A 457 11.85 0.23 -32.94
N GLU A 458 12.89 -0.41 -32.43
CA GLU A 458 14.27 -0.26 -32.88
C GLU A 458 14.43 -0.75 -34.34
N GLU A 459 15.61 -0.53 -34.91
CA GLU A 459 15.92 -0.90 -36.31
C GLU A 459 15.73 -2.40 -36.61
N ASP A 460 15.87 -3.25 -35.59
CA ASP A 460 15.66 -4.69 -35.70
C ASP A 460 14.19 -5.09 -35.90
N ARG A 461 13.25 -4.14 -35.77
CA ARG A 461 11.81 -4.32 -35.90
C ARG A 461 11.24 -5.38 -34.94
N LEU A 462 11.93 -5.62 -33.82
CA LEU A 462 11.53 -6.58 -32.80
C LEU A 462 11.47 -5.92 -31.42
N HIS A 463 12.46 -5.12 -31.05
CA HIS A 463 12.50 -4.53 -29.71
C HIS A 463 11.90 -3.13 -29.68
N LEU A 464 11.27 -2.75 -28.57
CA LEU A 464 10.82 -1.37 -28.34
C LEU A 464 12.03 -0.46 -28.14
N GLY A 465 11.97 0.73 -28.76
CA GLY A 465 12.97 1.77 -28.54
C GLY A 465 12.81 2.47 -27.19
N THR A 466 13.80 3.26 -26.78
CA THR A 466 13.81 3.96 -25.47
C THR A 466 12.54 4.77 -25.21
N VAL A 467 12.09 5.58 -26.16
CA VAL A 467 10.86 6.39 -26.01
C VAL A 467 9.61 5.51 -25.90
N ALA A 468 9.56 4.41 -26.63
CA ALA A 468 8.46 3.44 -26.55
C ALA A 468 8.43 2.72 -25.19
N GLN A 469 9.59 2.42 -24.61
CA GLN A 469 9.68 1.81 -23.28
C GLN A 469 9.20 2.76 -22.17
N VAL A 470 9.55 4.05 -22.25
CA VAL A 470 8.99 5.09 -21.37
C VAL A 470 7.47 5.10 -21.45
N ARG A 471 6.93 5.17 -22.69
CA ARG A 471 5.49 5.19 -22.91
C ARG A 471 4.80 3.93 -22.37
N LEU A 472 5.41 2.76 -22.56
CA LEU A 472 4.89 1.52 -22.02
C LEU A 472 4.89 1.52 -20.49
N GLY A 473 5.93 2.05 -19.84
CA GLY A 473 6.00 2.21 -18.39
C GLY A 473 4.83 3.03 -17.84
N GLU A 474 4.51 4.16 -18.47
CA GLU A 474 3.34 4.98 -18.12
C GLU A 474 2.02 4.21 -18.28
N MET A 475 1.87 3.47 -19.39
CA MET A 475 0.67 2.68 -19.66
C MET A 475 0.48 1.54 -18.63
N LEU A 476 1.58 0.94 -18.16
CA LEU A 476 1.57 -0.06 -17.09
C LEU A 476 1.19 0.57 -15.74
N ALA A 477 1.67 1.78 -15.44
CA ALA A 477 1.32 2.51 -14.22
C ALA A 477 -0.17 2.88 -14.19
N ASP A 478 -0.69 3.41 -15.30
CA ASP A 478 -2.12 3.69 -15.48
C ASP A 478 -2.98 2.44 -15.30
N ALA A 479 -2.52 1.30 -15.84
CA ALA A 479 -3.20 0.04 -15.65
C ALA A 479 -3.19 -0.34 -14.16
N PHE A 480 -2.03 -0.33 -13.49
CA PHE A 480 -1.92 -0.67 -12.08
C PHE A 480 -2.89 0.14 -11.21
N LEU A 481 -3.04 1.44 -11.42
CA LEU A 481 -4.01 2.23 -10.66
C LEU A 481 -5.46 1.78 -10.87
N LYS A 482 -5.83 1.30 -12.06
CA LYS A 482 -7.19 0.76 -12.32
C LYS A 482 -7.45 -0.53 -11.54
N THR A 483 -6.41 -1.35 -11.29
CA THR A 483 -6.56 -2.50 -10.37
C THR A 483 -6.88 -2.08 -8.95
N LEU A 484 -6.43 -0.90 -8.50
CA LEU A 484 -6.76 -0.37 -7.16
C LEU A 484 -8.18 0.20 -7.07
N GLN A 485 -8.76 0.61 -8.21
CA GLN A 485 -10.06 1.28 -8.29
C GLN A 485 -11.23 0.33 -8.60
N SER A 486 -10.96 -0.92 -8.98
CA SER A 486 -12.01 -1.84 -9.45
C SER A 486 -12.97 -2.22 -8.31
N PRO A 487 -14.24 -1.78 -8.33
CA PRO A 487 -15.24 -2.19 -7.36
C PRO A 487 -15.62 -3.63 -7.65
N ILE A 488 -15.85 -4.41 -6.59
CA ILE A 488 -16.53 -5.70 -6.68
C ILE A 488 -17.89 -5.47 -7.35
N SER A 489 -17.99 -5.69 -8.65
CA SER A 489 -19.25 -5.66 -9.38
C SER A 489 -20.04 -6.91 -9.02
N ASN A 490 -20.86 -6.81 -7.98
CA ASN A 490 -21.93 -7.76 -7.68
C ASN A 490 -23.00 -7.68 -8.77
N ASN A 491 -22.79 -8.39 -9.89
CA ASN A 491 -23.87 -8.75 -10.79
C ASN A 491 -24.59 -9.99 -10.24
N ALA A 492 -25.37 -9.79 -9.18
CA ALA A 492 -26.48 -10.69 -8.89
C ALA A 492 -27.71 -10.20 -9.69
N PRO A 493 -28.36 -11.05 -10.48
CA PRO A 493 -29.54 -10.65 -11.23
C PRO A 493 -30.65 -10.27 -10.25
N ARG A 494 -31.15 -9.03 -10.36
CA ARG A 494 -32.35 -8.58 -9.66
C ARG A 494 -33.49 -9.51 -10.04
N ARG A 495 -33.92 -10.37 -9.12
CA ARG A 495 -35.21 -11.04 -9.22
C ARG A 495 -36.29 -9.98 -9.03
N SER A 496 -37.05 -9.73 -10.08
CA SER A 496 -38.31 -9.01 -10.06
C SER A 496 -39.33 -9.79 -9.22
N PHE A 497 -39.96 -9.12 -8.27
CA PHE A 497 -41.32 -9.44 -7.82
C PHE A 497 -42.28 -8.46 -8.46
#